data_AF-A0A518BIY1-F1
#
_entry.id   AF-A0A518BIY1-F1
#
_cell.length_a   1.000
_cell.length_b   1.000
_cell.length_c   1.000
_cell.angle_alpha   90.00
_cell.angle_beta   90.00
_cell.angle_gamma   90.00
#
_symmetry.space_group_name_H-M   'P 1'
#
loop_
_entity.id
_entity.type
_entity.pdbx_description
1 polymer ?
#
loop_
_entity_poly.entity_id
_entity_poly.type
_entity_poly.pdbx_seq_one_letter_code
_entity_poly.pdbx_strand_id
1 'polypeptide(L)'
;MAKRQYNRRTDEERIAELEQKIEEQREKIRQRHLKARALSPVVQEIPKVQKRLQRFAQLAMDNDRPDIANSTSMFLAGLHRIYEEERKPTKSEQAELDAFENAMASATSDFAR
;
A
#
# COMPACT_ATOMS: atom_id res chain seq x y z
N MET A 1 30.62 -7.41 44.00
CA MET A 1 30.33 -6.84 42.67
C MET A 1 30.05 -7.97 41.71
N ALA A 2 28.78 -8.25 41.40
CA ALA A 2 28.42 -9.33 40.48
C ALA A 2 28.87 -8.94 39.05
N LYS A 3 29.76 -9.75 38.47
CA LYS A 3 30.24 -9.55 37.09
C LYS A 3 29.08 -9.82 36.13
N ARG A 4 28.73 -8.83 35.31
CA ARG A 4 27.75 -8.99 34.22
C ARG A 4 28.30 -10.02 33.23
N GLN A 5 27.68 -11.20 33.20
CA GLN A 5 27.98 -12.23 32.23
C GLN A 5 27.36 -11.81 30.89
N TYR A 6 28.21 -11.38 29.95
CA TYR A 6 27.79 -11.09 28.59
C TYR A 6 27.67 -12.41 27.82
N ASN A 7 26.44 -12.88 27.59
CA ASN A 7 26.22 -13.88 26.55
C ASN A 7 26.49 -13.21 25.20
N ARG A 8 27.55 -13.67 24.51
CA ARG A 8 27.74 -13.38 23.10
C ARG A 8 26.58 -14.01 22.34
N ARG A 9 25.93 -13.25 21.47
CA ARG A 9 24.91 -13.78 20.57
C ARG A 9 25.52 -14.92 19.77
N THR A 10 24.76 -16.01 19.64
CA THR A 10 25.15 -17.12 18.78
C THR A 10 25.06 -16.67 17.32
N ASP A 11 25.77 -17.35 16.43
CA ASP A 11 25.74 -17.00 15.00
C ASP A 11 24.32 -17.17 14.42
N GLU A 12 23.54 -18.13 14.94
CA GLU A 12 22.12 -18.33 14.61
C GLU A 12 21.24 -17.12 14.99
N GLU A 13 21.43 -16.57 16.19
CA GLU A 13 20.71 -15.36 16.64
C GLU A 13 21.07 -14.15 15.76
N ARG A 14 22.31 -14.09 15.29
CA ARG A 14 22.76 -13.05 14.34
C ARG A 14 22.12 -13.20 12.97
N ILE A 15 22.01 -14.43 12.47
CA ILE A 15 21.37 -14.71 11.17
C ILE A 15 19.90 -14.31 11.23
N ALA A 16 19.16 -14.72 12.27
CA ALA A 16 17.75 -14.36 12.42
C ALA A 16 17.52 -12.83 12.48
N GLU A 17 18.38 -12.10 13.20
CA GLU A 17 18.30 -10.64 13.27
C GLU A 17 18.59 -9.97 11.91
N LEU A 18 19.51 -10.54 11.12
CA LEU A 18 19.82 -10.05 9.79
C LEU A 18 18.70 -10.35 8.79
N GLU A 19 18.10 -11.54 8.84
CA GLU A 19 16.92 -11.89 8.03
C GLU A 19 15.75 -10.95 8.32
N GLN A 20 15.47 -10.65 9.58
CA GLN A 20 14.44 -9.69 9.97
C GLN A 20 14.73 -8.29 9.41
N LYS A 21 15.99 -7.83 9.48
CA LYS A 21 16.40 -6.54 8.90
C LYS A 21 16.27 -6.51 7.38
N ILE A 22 16.57 -7.62 6.70
CA ILE A 22 16.39 -7.74 5.25
C ILE A 22 14.90 -7.62 4.90
N GLU A 23 14.03 -8.28 5.64
CA GLU A 23 12.58 -8.22 5.40
C GLU A 23 12.02 -6.81 5.65
N GLU A 24 12.45 -6.15 6.73
CA GLU A 24 12.08 -4.75 6.98
C GLU A 24 12.55 -3.80 5.86
N GLN A 25 13.76 -4.02 5.32
CA GLN A 25 14.26 -3.21 4.21
C GLN A 25 13.52 -3.49 2.91
N ARG A 26 13.19 -4.75 2.62
CA ARG A 26 12.36 -5.13 1.47
C ARG A 26 11.00 -4.46 1.52
N GLU A 27 10.34 -4.49 2.67
CA GLU A 27 9.04 -3.83 2.85
C GLU A 27 9.15 -2.31 2.72
N LYS A 28 10.20 -1.68 3.26
CA LYS A 28 10.44 -0.23 3.07
C LYS A 28 10.64 0.13 1.60
N ILE A 29 11.34 -0.69 0.83
CA ILE A 29 11.55 -0.47 -0.62
C ILE A 29 10.23 -0.64 -1.36
N ARG A 30 9.48 -1.72 -1.10
CA ARG A 30 8.14 -1.95 -1.68
C ARG A 30 7.20 -0.78 -1.40
N GLN A 31 7.14 -0.32 -0.15
CA GLN A 31 6.34 0.84 0.26
C GLN A 31 6.80 2.14 -0.41
N ARG A 32 8.10 2.32 -0.64
CA ARG A 32 8.61 3.48 -1.38
C ARG A 32 8.21 3.44 -2.85
N HIS A 33 8.31 2.29 -3.51
CA HIS A 33 7.83 2.13 -4.89
C HIS A 33 6.33 2.40 -5.00
N LEU A 34 5.52 1.91 -4.05
CA LEU A 34 4.09 2.20 -3.98
C LEU A 34 3.78 3.68 -3.72
N LYS A 35 4.58 4.36 -2.88
CA LYS A 35 4.41 5.79 -2.53
C LYS A 35 4.98 6.76 -3.55
N ALA A 36 5.94 6.33 -4.38
CA ALA A 36 6.53 7.14 -5.44
C ALA A 36 5.50 7.50 -6.53
N ARG A 37 4.38 6.79 -6.59
CA ARG A 37 3.23 7.16 -7.40
C ARG A 37 2.47 8.32 -6.75
N ALA A 38 2.87 9.54 -7.11
CA ALA A 38 2.08 10.72 -6.81
C ALA A 38 0.79 10.65 -7.65
N LEU A 39 -0.31 10.20 -7.03
CA LEU A 39 -1.65 10.30 -7.62
C LEU A 39 -1.88 11.75 -8.08
N SER A 40 -2.60 11.94 -9.18
CA SER A 40 -3.02 13.29 -9.61
C SER A 40 -3.65 14.04 -8.43
N PRO A 41 -3.38 15.35 -8.25
CA PRO A 41 -3.96 16.14 -7.16
C PRO A 41 -5.48 16.00 -7.05
N VAL A 42 -6.17 15.83 -8.19
CA VAL A 42 -7.63 15.62 -8.24
C VAL A 42 -8.01 14.26 -7.65
N VAL A 43 -7.26 13.21 -7.98
CA VAL A 43 -7.51 11.84 -7.48
C VAL A 43 -7.26 11.74 -5.99
N GLN A 44 -6.26 12.46 -5.47
CA GLN A 44 -5.97 12.53 -4.03
C GLN A 44 -7.12 13.14 -3.23
N GLU A 45 -7.94 14.01 -3.84
CA GLU A 45 -9.09 14.63 -3.18
C GLU A 45 -10.35 13.75 -3.18
N ILE A 46 -10.42 12.71 -4.03
CA ILE A 46 -11.60 11.83 -4.14
C ILE A 46 -12.04 11.26 -2.78
N PRO A 47 -11.17 10.70 -1.92
CA PRO A 47 -11.58 10.16 -0.63
C PRO A 47 -12.18 11.21 0.33
N LYS A 48 -11.75 12.47 0.21
CA LYS A 48 -12.26 13.58 1.04
C LYS A 48 -13.66 13.98 0.59
N VAL A 49 -13.88 14.03 -0.73
CA VAL A 49 -15.18 14.36 -1.33
C VAL A 49 -16.20 13.23 -1.14
N GLN A 50 -15.75 11.97 -1.23
CA GLN A 50 -16.60 10.78 -1.04
C GLN A 50 -17.38 10.83 0.27
N LYS A 51 -16.74 11.18 1.39
CA LYS A 51 -17.41 11.29 2.71
C LYS A 51 -18.54 12.32 2.70
N ARG A 52 -18.38 13.42 1.97
CA ARG A 52 -19.40 14.48 1.87
C ARG A 52 -20.56 14.02 1.00
N LEU A 53 -20.26 13.38 -0.13
CA LEU A 53 -21.28 12.83 -1.04
C LEU A 53 -22.09 11.71 -0.38
N GLN A 54 -21.48 10.85 0.43
CA GLN A 54 -22.21 9.83 1.21
C GLN A 54 -23.22 10.47 2.17
N ARG A 55 -22.78 11.50 2.92
CA ARG A 55 -23.69 12.25 3.81
C ARG A 55 -24.81 12.94 3.05
N PHE A 56 -24.50 13.51 1.88
CA PHE A 56 -25.52 14.14 1.04
C PHE A 56 -26.53 13.11 0.49
N ALA A 57 -26.06 11.95 0.04
CA ALA A 57 -26.95 10.88 -0.40
C ALA A 57 -27.87 10.41 0.74
N GLN A 58 -27.32 10.25 1.95
CA GLN A 58 -28.13 9.91 3.14
C GLN A 58 -29.15 11.00 3.44
N LEU A 59 -28.73 12.27 3.45
CA LEU A 59 -29.64 13.40 3.67
C LEU A 59 -30.77 13.43 2.64
N ALA A 60 -30.48 13.13 1.37
CA ALA A 60 -31.49 13.04 0.33
C ALA A 60 -32.49 11.89 0.58
N MET A 61 -32.03 10.73 1.04
CA MET A 61 -32.91 9.63 1.46
C MET A 61 -33.78 10.03 2.65
N ASP A 62 -33.21 10.72 3.64
CA ASP A 62 -33.92 11.16 4.84
C ASP A 62 -34.99 12.23 4.56
N ASN A 63 -34.96 12.86 3.39
CA ASN A 63 -35.91 13.90 2.94
C ASN A 63 -36.77 13.43 1.75
N ASP A 64 -36.98 12.12 1.61
CA ASP A 64 -37.83 11.52 0.56
C ASP A 64 -37.42 11.88 -0.88
N ARG A 65 -36.11 12.08 -1.11
CA ARG A 65 -35.51 12.35 -2.43
C ARG A 65 -34.59 11.21 -2.90
N PRO A 66 -35.13 10.00 -3.14
CA PRO A 66 -34.33 8.85 -3.58
C PRO A 66 -33.73 9.05 -4.98
N ASP A 67 -34.33 9.88 -5.82
CA ASP A 67 -33.79 10.27 -7.13
C ASP A 67 -32.41 10.97 -7.01
N ILE A 68 -32.29 11.89 -6.06
CA ILE A 68 -31.04 12.59 -5.75
C ILE A 68 -30.04 11.64 -5.09
N ALA A 69 -30.51 10.81 -4.15
CA ALA A 69 -29.64 9.84 -3.48
C ALA A 69 -29.04 8.83 -4.46
N ASN A 70 -29.86 8.31 -5.39
CA ASN A 70 -29.45 7.34 -6.40
C ASN A 70 -28.42 7.93 -7.36
N SER A 71 -28.68 9.12 -7.90
CA SER A 71 -27.73 9.82 -8.80
C SER A 71 -26.40 10.13 -8.10
N THR A 72 -26.45 10.58 -6.85
CA THR A 72 -25.25 10.82 -6.03
C THR A 72 -24.46 9.53 -5.79
N SER A 73 -25.15 8.44 -5.48
CA SER A 73 -24.53 7.13 -5.25
C SER A 73 -23.89 6.55 -6.52
N MET A 74 -24.53 6.73 -7.68
CA MET A 74 -23.95 6.36 -8.97
C MET A 74 -22.69 7.16 -9.29
N PHE A 75 -22.71 8.48 -9.06
CA PHE A 75 -21.53 9.32 -9.23
C PHE A 75 -20.39 8.90 -8.30
N LEU A 76 -20.71 8.59 -7.04
CA LEU A 76 -19.75 8.09 -6.06
C LEU A 76 -19.11 6.77 -6.50
N ALA A 77 -19.90 5.85 -7.04
CA ALA A 77 -19.38 4.60 -7.60
C ALA A 77 -18.42 4.85 -8.78
N GLY A 78 -18.70 5.85 -9.61
CA GLY A 78 -17.79 6.29 -10.69
C GLY A 78 -16.46 6.81 -10.14
N LEU A 79 -16.49 7.71 -9.16
CA LEU A 79 -15.29 8.24 -8.51
C LEU A 79 -14.45 7.14 -7.84
N HIS A 80 -15.09 6.16 -7.22
CA HIS A 80 -14.40 5.02 -6.60
C HIS A 80 -13.65 4.18 -7.63
N ARG A 81 -14.26 3.92 -8.80
CA ARG A 81 -13.58 3.19 -9.88
C ARG A 81 -12.35 3.92 -10.38
N ILE A 82 -12.47 5.23 -10.63
CA ILE A 82 -11.34 6.08 -11.05
C ILE A 82 -10.22 6.03 -10.01
N TYR A 83 -10.55 6.19 -8.72
CA TYR A 83 -9.57 6.14 -7.65
C TYR A 83 -8.84 4.80 -7.56
N GLU A 84 -9.55 3.69 -7.70
CA GLU A 84 -8.94 2.36 -7.68
C GLU A 84 -8.09 2.07 -8.92
N GLU A 85 -8.54 2.48 -10.12
CA GLU A 85 -7.77 2.36 -11.36
C GLU A 85 -6.48 3.18 -11.30
N GLU A 86 -6.57 4.41 -10.82
CA GLU A 86 -5.42 5.29 -10.60
C GLU A 86 -4.54 4.87 -9.42
N ARG A 87 -4.93 3.86 -8.66
CA ARG A 87 -4.10 3.26 -7.61
C ARG A 87 -3.44 1.97 -8.07
N LYS A 88 -4.03 1.26 -9.03
CA LYS A 88 -3.49 0.01 -9.57
C LYS A 88 -2.26 0.27 -10.42
N PRO A 89 -1.09 -0.33 -10.13
CA PRO A 89 0.11 -0.16 -10.95
C PRO A 89 -0.18 -0.45 -12.42
N THR A 90 0.39 0.36 -13.30
CA THR A 90 0.32 0.13 -14.75
C THR A 90 1.01 -1.18 -15.11
N LYS A 91 0.71 -1.77 -16.27
CA LYS A 91 1.35 -3.02 -16.71
C LYS A 91 2.88 -2.94 -16.76
N SER A 92 3.43 -1.77 -17.12
CA SER A 92 4.87 -1.50 -17.12
C SER A 92 5.44 -1.45 -15.71
N GLU A 93 4.77 -0.78 -14.77
CA GLU A 93 5.21 -0.70 -13.37
C GLU A 93 5.06 -2.06 -12.66
N GLN A 94 4.02 -2.82 -12.99
CA GLN A 94 3.85 -4.19 -12.51
C GLN A 94 5.02 -5.06 -12.99
N ALA A 95 5.42 -4.93 -14.26
CA ALA A 95 6.57 -5.64 -14.80
C ALA A 95 7.90 -5.23 -14.14
N GLU A 96 8.07 -3.95 -13.77
CA GLU A 96 9.23 -3.48 -13.00
C GLU A 96 9.26 -4.04 -11.58
N LEU A 97 8.11 -4.08 -10.90
CA LEU A 97 7.97 -4.71 -9.58
C LEU A 97 8.28 -6.21 -9.65
N ASP A 98 7.72 -6.91 -10.64
CA ASP A 98 7.95 -8.33 -10.85
C ASP A 98 9.43 -8.59 -11.20
N ALA A 99 10.06 -7.72 -12.02
CA ALA A 99 11.48 -7.81 -12.33
C ALA A 99 12.37 -7.56 -11.11
N PHE A 100 12.00 -6.59 -10.25
CA PHE A 100 12.69 -6.32 -8.99
C PHE A 100 12.58 -7.51 -8.03
N GLU A 101 11.38 -8.08 -7.86
CA GLU A 101 11.17 -9.25 -7.02
C GLU A 101 11.96 -10.47 -7.54
N ASN A 102 11.96 -10.70 -8.85
CA ASN A 102 12.77 -11.74 -9.48
C ASN A 102 14.28 -11.51 -9.29
N ALA A 103 14.76 -10.27 -9.42
CA ALA A 103 16.16 -9.93 -9.19
C ALA A 103 16.58 -10.13 -7.73
N MET A 104 15.70 -9.77 -6.78
CA MET A 104 15.92 -9.99 -5.35
C MET A 104 15.93 -11.48 -4.99
N ALA A 105 15.06 -12.29 -5.60
CA ALA A 105 15.04 -13.73 -5.41
C ALA A 105 16.32 -14.40 -5.97
N SER A 106 16.78 -13.97 -7.15
CA SER A 106 18.05 -14.42 -7.74
C SER A 106 19.26 -14.09 -6.87
N ALA A 107 19.33 -12.86 -6.35
CA ALA A 107 20.43 -12.43 -5.49
C ALA A 107 20.53 -13.26 -4.19
N THR A 108 19.41 -13.75 -3.67
CA THR A 108 19.41 -14.68 -2.53
C THR A 108 19.78 -16.11 -2.89
N SER A 109 19.46 -16.58 -4.10
CA SER A 109 19.86 -17.93 -4.53
C SER A 109 21.35 -18.04 -4.85
N ASP A 110 21.95 -16.98 -5.37
CA ASP A 110 23.39 -16.94 -5.68
C ASP A 110 24.27 -16.90 -4.42
N PHE A 111 23.72 -16.43 -3.29
CA PHE A 111 24.42 -16.43 -2.00
C PHE A 111 24.33 -17.79 -1.27
N ALA A 112 23.43 -18.69 -1.69
CA ALA A 112 23.20 -19.99 -1.09
C ALA A 112 23.94 -21.15 -1.80
N ARG A 113 24.77 -20.86 -2.81
CA ARG A 113 25.67 -21.80 -3.50
C ARG A 113 27.11 -21.60 -3.05
#